data_AF-D8GTQ0-F1
#
_entry.id   AF-D8GTQ0-F1
#
_cell.length_a   1.000
_cell.length_b   1.000
_cell.length_c   1.000
_cell.angle_alpha   90.00
_cell.angle_beta   90.00
_cell.angle_gamma   90.00
#
_symmetry.space_group_name_H-M   'P 1'
#
loop_
_entity.id
_entity.type
_entity.pdbx_description
1 polymer ?
#
loop_
_entity_poly.entity_id
_entity_poly.type
_entity_poly.pdbx_seq_one_letter_code
_entity_poly.pdbx_strand_id
1 'polypeptide(L)'
;MSLGLYTNYALNNYNQSNINTKTDASKSVTESNSTSKTTSNSVDEYYKGLCAKFPNLNIIVGHFSKGAMIPTSANIDHAPITIDPAYLKKAANDPKVAAELEKNLGDEPMALNWLKNAAKMDGNKVTSLGSYYDANGDMCSAGGIATDNSSSKSSTSLMTQFDELLEKRLKRLKEQRKAENRMLSQVAEEDIKKASLQKQAAKSYNSNLFNKLNVNLLDLNS
;
A
#
# COMPACT_ATOMS: atom_id res chain seq x y z
N MET A 1 -17.33 -19.33 3.32
CA MET A 1 -16.63 -18.52 4.34
C MET A 1 -16.82 -17.07 3.97
N SER A 2 -17.76 -16.39 4.63
CA SER A 2 -18.07 -14.97 4.41
C SER A 2 -17.18 -14.17 5.36
N LEU A 3 -16.27 -13.36 4.82
CA LEU A 3 -15.51 -12.39 5.60
C LEU A 3 -16.47 -11.25 5.98
N GLY A 4 -17.10 -11.39 7.15
CA GLY A 4 -17.99 -10.38 7.70
C GLY A 4 -17.19 -9.13 8.06
N LEU A 5 -17.42 -8.04 7.33
CA LEU A 5 -17.03 -6.69 7.72
C LEU A 5 -17.86 -6.31 8.96
N TYR A 6 -17.25 -6.37 10.15
CA TYR A 6 -17.87 -5.86 11.37
C TYR A 6 -17.74 -4.34 11.40
N THR A 7 -18.73 -3.62 10.86
CA THR A 7 -18.90 -2.19 11.08
C THR A 7 -19.67 -1.97 12.39
N ASN A 8 -18.99 -1.50 13.44
CA ASN A 8 -19.66 -1.05 14.66
C ASN A 8 -20.16 0.39 14.45
N TYR A 9 -21.48 0.54 14.33
CA TYR A 9 -22.17 1.84 14.30
C TYR A 9 -22.41 2.31 15.74
N ALA A 10 -21.61 3.26 16.20
CA ALA A 10 -21.94 4.06 17.38
C ALA A 10 -21.89 5.53 17.00
N LEU A 11 -23.08 6.11 16.81
CA LEU A 11 -23.32 7.54 16.73
C LEU A 11 -23.02 8.14 18.12
N ASN A 12 -22.20 9.20 18.22
CA ASN A 12 -22.50 10.37 19.06
C ASN A 12 -21.44 11.49 19.02
N ASN A 13 -21.99 12.72 19.08
CA ASN A 13 -21.36 14.02 19.27
C ASN A 13 -20.43 14.08 20.50
N TYR A 14 -19.31 14.83 20.42
CA TYR A 14 -19.06 15.96 21.34
C TYR A 14 -17.89 16.87 20.90
N ASN A 15 -18.00 18.10 21.41
CA ASN A 15 -17.19 19.30 21.22
C ASN A 15 -15.67 19.13 21.45
N GLN A 16 -14.90 19.84 20.62
CA GLN A 16 -13.53 20.23 20.96
C GLN A 16 -13.57 21.11 22.23
N SER A 17 -12.88 20.68 23.28
CA SER A 17 -12.40 21.56 24.33
C SER A 17 -10.87 21.64 24.26
N ASN A 18 -10.41 22.69 23.57
CA ASN A 18 -9.23 23.51 23.86
C ASN A 18 -7.95 22.79 24.32
N ILE A 19 -7.06 22.51 23.37
CA ILE A 19 -5.61 22.54 23.67
C ILE A 19 -5.16 23.99 23.44
N ASN A 20 -5.15 24.75 24.54
CA ASN A 20 -4.78 26.17 24.54
C ASN A 20 -3.31 26.33 24.10
N THR A 21 -3.09 27.05 23.01
CA THR A 21 -1.85 27.76 22.74
C THR A 21 -1.73 28.94 23.70
N LYS A 22 -0.83 28.87 24.69
CA LYS A 22 -0.29 30.07 25.35
C LYS A 22 1.21 29.91 25.60
N THR A 23 1.94 30.86 25.05
CA THR A 23 3.36 31.16 25.18
C THR A 23 3.72 31.76 26.55
N ASP A 24 4.95 31.47 26.97
CA ASP A 24 5.85 32.13 27.94
C ASP A 24 5.47 32.29 29.43
N ALA A 25 6.18 31.56 30.31
CA ALA A 25 7.23 32.11 31.21
C ALA A 25 7.63 31.14 32.35
N SER A 26 8.94 30.81 32.38
CA SER A 26 9.83 30.59 33.56
C SER A 26 9.57 29.53 34.67
N LYS A 27 10.61 28.67 34.80
CA LYS A 27 11.24 28.09 36.02
C LYS A 27 10.80 26.72 36.61
N SER A 28 11.81 25.82 36.59
CA SER A 28 12.27 24.91 37.66
C SER A 28 11.59 23.52 37.81
N VAL A 29 12.13 22.47 37.17
CA VAL A 29 12.97 21.37 37.74
C VAL A 29 12.20 20.49 38.76
N THR A 30 11.95 19.19 38.52
CA THR A 30 12.92 18.10 38.79
C THR A 30 12.53 16.78 38.09
N GLU A 31 13.48 16.27 37.32
CA GLU A 31 13.90 14.89 37.04
C GLU A 31 12.95 13.70 37.29
N SER A 32 12.78 12.89 36.24
CA SER A 32 12.87 11.44 36.36
C SER A 32 13.84 10.95 35.27
N ASN A 33 15.07 10.68 35.71
CA ASN A 33 16.08 10.02 34.91
C ASN A 33 15.58 8.64 34.47
N SER A 34 15.46 8.44 33.16
CA SER A 34 15.70 7.11 32.58
C SER A 34 16.78 7.25 31.54
N THR A 35 17.99 6.89 31.93
CA THR A 35 19.15 6.80 31.07
C THR A 35 18.89 5.75 29.99
N SER A 36 18.61 6.19 28.77
CA SER A 36 18.66 5.36 27.56
C SER A 36 19.57 6.06 26.55
N LYS A 37 20.82 5.61 26.49
CA LYS A 37 21.81 6.04 25.49
C LYS A 37 21.27 5.74 24.07
N THR A 38 21.35 6.76 23.21
CA THR A 38 21.51 6.69 21.74
C THR A 38 20.45 5.90 20.93
N THR A 39 19.27 6.49 20.70
CA THR A 39 18.41 6.20 19.51
C THR A 39 17.41 7.34 19.18
N SER A 40 17.32 8.41 19.96
CA SER A 40 16.25 9.43 19.82
C SER A 40 16.30 10.25 18.53
N ASN A 41 17.43 10.33 17.84
CA ASN A 41 17.51 11.16 16.63
C ASN A 41 16.85 10.49 15.42
N SER A 42 16.89 9.16 15.30
CA SER A 42 16.43 8.47 14.08
C SER A 42 14.91 8.36 13.97
N VAL A 43 14.19 8.17 15.08
CA VAL A 43 12.72 8.04 15.05
C VAL A 43 12.05 9.38 14.76
N ASP A 44 12.52 10.46 15.36
CA ASP A 44 12.01 11.82 15.13
C ASP A 44 12.34 12.30 13.71
N GLU A 45 13.53 11.99 13.20
CA GLU A 45 13.91 12.26 11.80
C GLU A 45 13.03 11.47 10.83
N TYR A 46 12.77 10.19 11.11
CA TYR A 46 11.88 9.36 10.30
C TYR A 46 10.46 9.92 10.28
N TYR A 47 9.90 10.29 11.44
CA TYR A 47 8.59 10.92 11.53
C TYR A 47 8.49 12.23 10.74
N LYS A 48 9.49 13.11 10.86
CA LYS A 48 9.56 14.34 10.06
C LYS A 48 9.63 14.04 8.56
N GLY A 49 10.39 13.01 8.17
CA GLY A 49 10.47 12.52 6.79
C GLY A 49 9.11 12.03 6.28
N LEU A 50 8.36 11.28 7.09
CA LEU A 50 7.00 10.85 6.76
C LEU A 50 6.06 12.04 6.54
N CYS A 51 6.02 13.00 7.47
CA CYS A 51 5.18 14.18 7.33
C CYS A 51 5.55 15.03 6.10
N ALA A 52 6.84 15.14 5.78
CA ALA A 52 7.31 15.85 4.59
C ALA A 52 6.96 15.11 3.29
N LYS A 53 6.98 13.77 3.30
CA LYS A 53 6.61 12.94 2.15
C LYS A 53 5.11 12.95 1.88
N PHE A 54 4.30 13.06 2.93
CA PHE A 54 2.84 13.08 2.86
C PHE A 54 2.25 14.36 3.48
N PRO A 55 2.53 15.55 2.92
CA PRO A 55 2.12 16.82 3.53
C PRO A 55 0.60 17.03 3.53
N ASN A 56 -0.13 16.27 2.73
CA ASN A 56 -1.59 16.32 2.67
C ASN A 56 -2.26 15.46 3.75
N LEU A 57 -1.51 14.56 4.40
CA LEU A 57 -2.01 13.68 5.45
C LEU A 57 -1.78 14.30 6.83
N ASN A 58 -2.75 14.11 7.72
CA ASN A 58 -2.64 14.51 9.13
C ASN A 58 -2.11 13.34 9.96
N ILE A 59 -0.79 13.12 9.92
CA ILE A 59 -0.12 12.05 10.65
C ILE A 59 0.15 12.53 12.09
N ILE A 60 -0.24 11.72 13.07
CA ILE A 60 -0.10 12.00 14.50
C ILE A 60 0.55 10.81 15.18
N VAL A 61 1.41 11.04 16.17
CA VAL A 61 1.96 9.98 17.01
C VAL A 61 1.17 9.91 18.32
N GLY A 62 0.65 8.73 18.65
CA GLY A 62 -0.18 8.57 19.83
C GLY A 62 -0.50 7.10 20.13
N HIS A 63 -0.71 6.81 21.41
CA HIS A 63 -1.03 5.47 21.89
C HIS A 63 -2.51 5.38 22.28
N PHE A 64 -3.21 4.30 21.87
CA PHE A 64 -4.57 4.02 22.32
C PHE A 64 -4.59 2.90 23.36
N SER A 65 -5.13 3.23 24.52
CA SER A 65 -5.45 2.25 25.56
C SER A 65 -6.84 1.68 25.36
N LYS A 66 -7.07 0.49 25.89
CA LYS A 66 -8.36 -0.20 25.82
C LYS A 66 -9.45 0.67 26.46
N GLY A 67 -10.49 1.00 25.70
CA GLY A 67 -11.59 1.87 26.12
C GLY A 67 -11.46 3.33 25.69
N ALA A 68 -10.32 3.74 25.13
CA ALA A 68 -10.19 5.03 24.46
C ALA A 68 -10.78 4.97 23.04
N MET A 69 -11.48 6.04 22.64
CA MET A 69 -11.99 6.18 21.28
C MET A 69 -10.90 6.72 20.35
N ILE A 70 -10.87 6.20 19.13
CA ILE A 70 -9.99 6.72 18.06
C ILE A 70 -10.45 8.16 17.73
N PRO A 71 -9.53 9.14 17.68
CA PRO A 71 -9.80 10.50 17.28
C PRO A 71 -10.36 10.50 15.88
N THR A 72 -11.45 11.23 15.69
CA THR A 72 -12.03 11.43 14.37
C THR A 72 -12.15 12.93 14.11
N SER A 73 -12.17 13.30 12.83
CA SER A 73 -12.38 14.68 12.40
C SER A 73 -13.53 14.74 11.41
N ALA A 74 -14.33 15.82 11.49
CA ALA A 74 -15.33 16.13 10.48
C ALA A 74 -14.70 16.69 9.19
N ASN A 75 -13.46 17.17 9.25
CA ASN A 75 -12.67 17.48 8.06
C ASN A 75 -12.09 16.18 7.50
N ILE A 76 -12.89 15.49 6.70
CA ILE A 76 -12.59 14.14 6.20
C ILE A 76 -11.29 14.09 5.38
N ASP A 77 -11.00 15.14 4.61
CA ASP A 77 -9.81 15.21 3.76
C ASP A 77 -8.51 15.38 4.58
N HIS A 78 -8.63 15.74 5.86
CA HIS A 78 -7.53 15.82 6.82
C HIS A 78 -7.83 15.02 8.10
N ALA A 79 -8.49 13.87 7.94
CA ALA A 79 -8.73 12.94 9.03
C ALA A 79 -7.42 12.53 9.71
N PRO A 80 -7.37 12.47 11.06
CA PRO A 80 -6.17 12.08 11.77
C PRO A 80 -5.81 10.62 11.49
N ILE A 81 -4.54 10.38 11.17
CA ILE A 81 -3.93 9.06 11.09
C ILE A 81 -2.96 8.95 12.27
N THR A 82 -3.38 8.24 13.30
CA THR A 82 -2.58 8.08 14.51
C THR A 82 -1.72 6.83 14.41
N ILE A 83 -0.43 6.94 14.72
CA ILE A 83 0.51 5.84 14.68
C ILE A 83 1.05 5.60 16.08
N ASP A 84 1.00 4.35 16.54
CA ASP A 84 1.56 3.95 17.81
C ASP A 84 3.08 4.21 17.85
N PRO A 85 3.61 4.81 18.94
CA PRO A 85 5.05 5.06 19.07
C PRO A 85 5.91 3.80 18.89
N ALA A 86 5.43 2.63 19.33
CA ALA A 86 6.16 1.38 19.19
C ALA A 86 6.24 0.93 17.72
N TYR A 87 5.17 1.11 16.95
CA TYR A 87 5.17 0.78 15.53
C TYR A 87 6.01 1.78 14.71
N LEU A 88 5.90 3.08 15.02
CA LEU A 88 6.76 4.11 14.43
C LEU A 88 8.24 3.82 14.68
N LYS A 89 8.60 3.37 15.89
CA LYS A 89 9.96 2.95 16.22
C LYS A 89 10.39 1.71 15.43
N LYS A 90 9.51 0.72 15.22
CA LYS A 90 9.80 -0.44 14.37
C LYS A 90 10.07 -0.01 12.93
N ALA A 91 9.21 0.85 12.37
CA ALA A 91 9.37 1.39 11.03
C ALA A 91 10.69 2.16 10.87
N ALA A 92 11.06 3.00 11.85
CA ALA A 92 12.33 3.74 11.80
C ALA A 92 13.58 2.84 11.84
N ASN A 93 13.47 1.60 12.32
CA ASN A 93 14.60 0.67 12.46
C ASN A 93 14.59 -0.46 11.41
N ASP A 94 13.45 -0.74 10.76
CA ASP A 94 13.31 -1.80 9.75
C ASP A 94 12.79 -1.22 8.43
N PRO A 95 13.62 -1.21 7.36
CA PRO A 95 13.24 -0.71 6.05
C PRO A 95 12.00 -1.39 5.44
N LYS A 96 11.73 -2.67 5.77
CA LYS A 96 10.54 -3.37 5.26
C LYS A 96 9.27 -2.83 5.92
N VAL A 97 9.32 -2.62 7.24
CA VAL A 97 8.20 -2.05 7.99
C VAL A 97 7.98 -0.58 7.56
N ALA A 98 9.05 0.18 7.34
CA ALA A 98 8.95 1.53 6.78
C ALA A 98 8.26 1.55 5.42
N ALA A 99 8.68 0.66 4.50
CA ALA A 99 8.10 0.59 3.17
C ALA A 99 6.61 0.22 3.20
N GLU A 100 6.20 -0.67 4.10
CA GLU A 100 4.80 -1.04 4.30
C GLU A 100 3.96 0.12 4.85
N LEU A 101 4.43 0.79 5.90
CA LEU A 101 3.76 1.97 6.46
C LEU A 101 3.64 3.09 5.41
N GLU A 102 4.72 3.40 4.69
CA GLU A 102 4.71 4.42 3.65
C GLU A 102 3.79 4.07 2.48
N LYS A 103 3.74 2.79 2.08
CA LYS A 103 2.81 2.34 1.05
C LYS A 103 1.36 2.54 1.52
N ASN A 104 1.03 2.14 2.75
CA ASN A 104 -0.32 2.27 3.28
C ASN A 104 -0.74 3.75 3.37
N LEU A 105 0.15 4.63 3.86
CA LEU A 105 -0.06 6.08 3.85
C LEU A 105 -0.24 6.63 2.43
N GLY A 106 0.52 6.14 1.45
CA GLY A 106 0.35 6.52 0.05
C GLY A 106 -0.99 6.10 -0.56
N ASP A 107 -1.57 5.00 -0.08
CA ASP A 107 -2.86 4.46 -0.54
C ASP A 107 -4.07 5.14 0.15
N GLU A 108 -3.88 5.85 1.27
CA GLU A 108 -4.94 6.53 2.04
C GLU A 108 -5.87 7.44 1.21
N PRO A 109 -5.36 8.33 0.32
CA PRO A 109 -6.25 9.19 -0.48
C PRO A 109 -7.19 8.40 -1.40
N MET A 110 -6.73 7.26 -1.92
CA MET A 110 -7.53 6.39 -2.77
C MET A 110 -8.58 5.65 -1.94
N ALA A 111 -8.19 5.13 -0.77
CA ALA A 111 -9.10 4.50 0.18
C ALA A 111 -10.20 5.46 0.63
N LEU A 112 -9.85 6.72 0.92
CA LEU A 112 -10.81 7.74 1.32
C LEU A 112 -11.81 8.06 0.20
N ASN A 113 -11.34 8.23 -1.03
CA ASN A 113 -12.22 8.49 -2.17
C ASN A 113 -13.16 7.31 -2.42
N TRP A 114 -12.68 6.08 -2.28
CA TRP A 114 -13.51 4.89 -2.36
C TRP A 114 -14.58 4.90 -1.27
N LEU A 115 -14.23 5.18 -0.01
CA LEU A 115 -15.17 5.25 1.11
C LEU A 115 -16.25 6.32 0.90
N LYS A 116 -15.87 7.52 0.45
CA LYS A 116 -16.81 8.61 0.14
C LYS A 116 -17.80 8.19 -0.96
N ASN A 117 -17.32 7.54 -2.01
CA ASN A 117 -18.16 7.09 -3.11
C ASN A 117 -19.09 5.94 -2.70
N ALA A 118 -18.58 4.97 -1.92
CA ALA A 118 -19.37 3.88 -1.37
C ALA A 118 -20.52 4.42 -0.51
N ALA A 119 -20.21 5.31 0.45
CA ALA A 119 -21.24 5.95 1.27
C ALA A 119 -22.28 6.66 0.40
N LYS A 120 -21.86 7.40 -0.63
CA LYS A 120 -22.76 8.11 -1.54
C LYS A 120 -23.66 7.17 -2.35
N MET A 121 -23.15 6.04 -2.80
CA MET A 121 -23.96 5.03 -3.51
C MET A 121 -25.06 4.46 -2.61
N ASP A 122 -24.77 4.33 -1.31
CA ASP A 122 -25.73 3.90 -0.30
C ASP A 122 -26.67 5.03 0.18
N GLY A 123 -26.66 6.19 -0.49
CA GLY A 123 -27.45 7.36 -0.10
C GLY A 123 -26.99 8.00 1.22
N ASN A 124 -25.73 7.79 1.58
CA ASN A 124 -25.11 8.27 2.81
C ASN A 124 -23.93 9.21 2.52
N LYS A 125 -23.43 9.87 3.57
CA LYS A 125 -22.23 10.69 3.56
C LYS A 125 -21.38 10.37 4.78
N VAL A 126 -20.07 10.27 4.57
CA VAL A 126 -19.08 10.19 5.65
C VAL A 126 -19.03 11.54 6.38
N THR A 127 -19.28 11.54 7.68
CA THR A 127 -19.37 12.75 8.52
C THR A 127 -18.18 12.93 9.46
N SER A 128 -17.50 11.85 9.84
CA SER A 128 -16.20 11.91 10.48
C SER A 128 -15.35 10.70 10.13
N LEU A 129 -14.03 10.84 10.19
CA LEU A 129 -13.09 9.73 9.99
C LEU A 129 -11.83 9.94 10.85
N GLY A 130 -11.21 8.84 11.25
CA GLY A 130 -9.85 8.78 11.75
C GLY A 130 -9.34 7.33 11.73
N SER A 131 -8.04 7.17 11.64
CA SER A 131 -7.37 5.87 11.59
C SER A 131 -6.34 5.75 12.71
N TYR A 132 -6.10 4.52 13.16
CA TYR A 132 -5.08 4.19 14.14
C TYR A 132 -4.31 2.94 13.71
N TYR A 133 -2.98 3.03 13.77
CA TYR A 133 -2.06 1.91 13.64
C TYR A 133 -1.54 1.53 15.02
N ASP A 134 -1.80 0.29 15.45
CA ASP A 134 -1.34 -0.20 16.75
C ASP A 134 0.15 -0.55 16.75
N ALA A 135 0.66 -1.03 17.89
CA ALA A 135 2.07 -1.39 18.06
C ALA A 135 2.56 -2.52 17.12
N ASN A 136 1.66 -3.33 16.57
CA ASN A 136 1.97 -4.40 15.61
C ASN A 136 1.89 -3.93 14.16
N GLY A 137 1.31 -2.75 13.93
CA GLY A 137 1.05 -2.22 12.59
C GLY A 137 -0.35 -2.54 12.09
N ASP A 138 -1.21 -3.14 12.92
CA ASP A 138 -2.58 -3.42 12.57
C ASP A 138 -3.38 -2.10 12.56
N MET A 139 -4.12 -1.88 11.48
CA MET A 139 -4.89 -0.65 11.27
C MET A 139 -6.35 -0.86 11.66
N CYS A 140 -6.91 0.10 12.39
CA CYS A 140 -8.35 0.26 12.54
C CYS A 140 -8.77 1.70 12.22
N SER A 141 -10.01 1.86 11.77
CA SER A 141 -10.59 3.17 11.49
C SER A 141 -11.91 3.34 12.23
N ALA A 142 -12.19 4.56 12.66
CA ALA A 142 -13.46 4.96 13.26
C ALA A 142 -14.01 6.18 12.53
N GLY A 143 -15.33 6.28 12.46
CA GLY A 143 -15.97 7.38 11.75
C GLY A 143 -17.49 7.36 11.86
N GLY A 144 -18.08 8.49 11.51
CA GLY A 144 -19.51 8.70 11.40
C GLY A 144 -19.99 8.60 9.96
N ILE A 145 -21.17 8.04 9.77
CA ILE A 145 -21.92 8.06 8.51
C ILE A 145 -23.30 8.60 8.82
N ALA A 146 -23.82 9.48 7.97
CA ALA A 146 -25.19 9.99 8.05
C ALA A 146 -25.88 9.83 6.70
N THR A 147 -27.19 9.66 6.70
CA THR A 147 -27.99 9.67 5.47
C THR A 147 -27.84 11.00 4.76
N ASP A 148 -27.53 10.95 3.48
CA ASP A 148 -27.42 12.11 2.63
C ASP A 148 -28.79 12.43 2.02
N ASN A 149 -29.57 13.23 2.75
CA ASN A 149 -30.91 13.68 2.34
C ASN A 149 -30.89 14.52 1.05
N SER A 150 -29.72 14.87 0.49
CA SER A 150 -29.63 15.52 -0.82
C SER A 150 -29.84 14.55 -2.00
N SER A 151 -29.85 13.24 -1.77
CA SER A 151 -29.77 12.20 -2.80
C SER A 151 -31.06 11.40 -3.02
N SER A 152 -32.24 12.04 -2.96
CA SER A 152 -33.53 11.37 -3.21
C SER A 152 -33.69 10.75 -4.62
N LYS A 153 -32.80 10.97 -5.59
CA LYS A 153 -32.99 10.49 -6.98
C LYS A 153 -31.63 10.29 -7.69
N SER A 154 -31.04 9.07 -7.71
CA SER A 154 -30.08 8.59 -8.75
C SER A 154 -29.18 7.41 -8.29
N SER A 155 -29.65 6.45 -7.49
CA SER A 155 -28.85 5.26 -7.16
C SER A 155 -28.67 4.31 -8.36
N THR A 156 -29.65 4.22 -9.25
CA THR A 156 -29.63 3.25 -10.36
C THR A 156 -28.62 3.59 -11.46
N SER A 157 -28.41 4.87 -11.80
CA SER A 157 -27.55 5.32 -12.92
C SER A 157 -26.05 5.22 -12.60
N LEU A 158 -25.66 5.40 -11.33
CA LEU A 158 -24.26 5.31 -10.93
C LEU A 158 -23.77 3.86 -10.83
N MET A 159 -24.65 2.95 -10.40
CA MET A 159 -24.34 1.51 -10.36
C MET A 159 -24.06 0.97 -11.77
N THR A 160 -24.88 1.33 -12.77
CA THR A 160 -24.65 0.95 -14.17
C THR A 160 -23.33 1.47 -14.72
N GLN A 161 -22.96 2.72 -14.41
CA GLN A 161 -21.67 3.28 -14.83
C GLN A 161 -20.47 2.59 -14.16
N PHE A 162 -20.63 2.17 -12.90
CA PHE A 162 -19.58 1.45 -12.19
C PHE A 162 -19.37 0.04 -12.75
N ASP A 163 -20.46 -0.66 -13.08
CA ASP A 163 -20.43 -1.97 -13.73
C ASP A 163 -19.77 -1.90 -15.11
N GLU A 164 -20.10 -0.91 -15.94
CA GLU A 164 -19.43 -0.70 -17.23
C GLU A 164 -17.92 -0.43 -17.07
N LEU A 165 -17.52 0.31 -16.03
CA LEU A 165 -16.11 0.60 -15.74
C LEU A 165 -15.36 -0.65 -15.27
N LEU A 166 -15.99 -1.48 -14.46
CA LEU A 166 -15.47 -2.78 -14.02
C LEU A 166 -15.30 -3.73 -15.20
N GLU A 167 -16.31 -3.85 -16.07
CA GLU A 167 -16.23 -4.66 -17.29
C GLU A 167 -15.10 -4.20 -18.20
N LYS A 168 -14.97 -2.88 -18.41
CA LYS A 168 -13.90 -2.30 -19.24
C LYS A 168 -12.51 -2.55 -18.65
N ARG A 169 -12.36 -2.58 -17.32
CA ARG A 169 -11.09 -2.90 -16.65
C ARG A 169 -10.77 -4.38 -16.72
N LEU A 170 -11.76 -5.26 -16.52
CA LEU A 170 -11.64 -6.71 -16.72
C LEU A 170 -11.23 -7.05 -18.16
N LYS A 171 -11.80 -6.37 -19.16
CA LYS A 171 -11.44 -6.56 -20.57
C LYS A 171 -9.99 -6.16 -20.85
N ARG A 172 -9.54 -5.02 -20.35
CA ARG A 172 -8.13 -4.58 -20.45
C ARG A 172 -7.15 -5.56 -19.81
N LEU A 173 -7.47 -6.08 -18.62
CA LEU A 173 -6.63 -7.09 -17.95
C LEU A 173 -6.54 -8.39 -18.75
N LYS A 174 -7.66 -8.85 -19.34
CA LYS A 174 -7.66 -10.02 -20.23
C LYS A 174 -6.80 -9.79 -21.48
N GLU A 175 -6.88 -8.61 -22.07
CA GLU A 175 -6.06 -8.24 -23.24
C GLU A 175 -4.57 -8.16 -22.90
N GLN A 176 -4.20 -7.55 -21.76
CA GLN A 176 -2.82 -7.52 -21.29
C GLN A 176 -2.26 -8.91 -21.06
N ARG A 177 -2.99 -9.80 -20.36
CA ARG A 177 -2.57 -11.19 -20.17
C ARG A 177 -2.40 -11.94 -21.49
N LYS A 178 -3.28 -11.67 -22.46
CA LYS A 178 -3.18 -12.27 -23.81
C LYS A 178 -1.97 -11.75 -24.57
N ALA A 179 -1.61 -10.47 -24.42
CA ALA A 179 -0.41 -9.89 -25.01
C ALA A 179 0.86 -10.45 -24.35
N GLU A 180 0.90 -10.53 -23.02
CA GLU A 180 2.01 -11.10 -22.27
C GLU A 180 2.25 -12.57 -22.63
N ASN A 181 1.20 -13.39 -22.68
CA ASN A 181 1.31 -14.79 -23.12
C ASN A 181 1.81 -14.92 -24.56
N ARG A 182 1.44 -14.00 -25.46
CA ARG A 182 1.95 -13.99 -26.84
C ARG A 182 3.45 -13.67 -26.87
N MET A 183 3.90 -12.70 -26.09
CA MET A 183 5.32 -12.37 -25.97
C MET A 183 6.11 -13.54 -25.39
N LEU A 184 5.60 -14.19 -24.33
CA LEU A 184 6.23 -15.36 -23.73
C LEU A 184 6.35 -16.54 -24.72
N SER A 185 5.29 -16.77 -25.51
CA SER A 185 5.29 -17.81 -26.55
C SER A 185 6.30 -17.51 -27.65
N GLN A 186 6.44 -16.26 -28.08
CA GLN A 186 7.42 -15.87 -29.10
C GLN A 186 8.86 -16.07 -28.59
N VAL A 187 9.14 -15.68 -27.35
CA VAL A 187 10.44 -15.89 -26.70
C VAL A 187 10.78 -17.38 -26.64
N ALA A 188 9.83 -18.21 -26.19
CA ALA A 188 10.02 -19.67 -26.14
C ALA A 188 10.29 -20.28 -27.52
N GLU A 189 9.60 -19.81 -28.55
CA GLU A 189 9.76 -20.29 -29.93
C GLU A 189 11.10 -19.88 -30.55
N GLU A 190 11.59 -18.67 -30.24
CA GLU A 190 12.93 -18.21 -30.60
C GLU A 190 14.03 -19.02 -29.90
N ASP A 191 13.87 -19.34 -28.63
CA ASP A 191 14.83 -20.15 -27.87
C ASP A 191 14.91 -21.59 -28.41
N ILE A 192 13.77 -22.18 -28.76
CA ILE A 192 13.73 -23.50 -29.42
C ILE A 192 14.45 -23.46 -30.77
N LYS A 193 14.22 -22.42 -31.59
CA LYS A 193 14.93 -22.24 -32.86
C LYS A 193 16.43 -22.10 -32.67
N LYS A 194 16.89 -21.26 -31.73
CA LYS A 194 18.32 -21.09 -31.41
C LYS A 194 18.97 -22.40 -30.96
N ALA A 195 18.31 -23.15 -30.07
CA ALA A 195 18.80 -24.45 -29.61
C ALA A 195 18.91 -25.46 -30.77
N SER A 196 17.94 -25.47 -31.69
CA SER A 196 17.97 -26.35 -32.87
C SER A 196 19.12 -26.02 -33.83
N LEU A 197 19.36 -24.73 -34.08
CA LEU A 197 20.48 -24.23 -34.89
C LEU A 197 21.83 -24.58 -34.27
N GLN A 198 22.00 -24.39 -32.95
CA GLN A 198 23.21 -24.79 -32.25
C GLN A 198 23.46 -26.30 -32.34
N LYS A 199 22.42 -27.12 -32.17
CA LYS A 199 22.52 -28.57 -32.28
C LYS A 199 22.91 -29.01 -33.70
N GLN A 200 22.39 -28.34 -34.73
CA GLN A 200 22.75 -28.60 -36.13
C GLN A 200 24.20 -28.17 -36.42
N ALA A 201 24.62 -27.00 -35.94
CA ALA A 201 25.99 -26.52 -36.07
C ALA A 201 26.99 -27.46 -35.37
N ALA A 202 26.69 -27.91 -34.16
CA ALA A 202 27.51 -28.87 -33.42
C ALA A 202 27.60 -30.22 -34.14
N LYS A 203 26.51 -30.72 -34.72
CA LYS A 203 26.52 -31.96 -35.50
C LYS A 203 27.36 -31.83 -36.77
N SER A 204 27.27 -30.70 -37.46
CA SER A 204 28.07 -30.41 -38.64
C SER A 204 29.57 -30.30 -38.30
N TYR A 205 29.91 -29.61 -37.22
CA TYR A 205 31.30 -29.49 -36.75
C TYR A 205 31.91 -30.86 -36.40
N ASN A 206 31.19 -31.68 -35.63
CA ASN A 206 31.67 -33.02 -35.25
C ASN A 206 31.83 -33.96 -36.45
N SER A 207 30.92 -33.91 -37.42
CA SER A 207 31.02 -34.69 -38.66
C SER A 207 32.27 -34.30 -39.48
N ASN A 208 32.50 -33.00 -39.64
CA ASN A 208 33.69 -32.50 -40.33
C ASN A 208 34.99 -32.86 -39.60
N LEU A 209 35.01 -32.78 -38.27
CA LEU A 209 36.17 -33.17 -37.47
C LEU A 209 36.49 -34.66 -37.60
N PHE A 210 35.47 -35.52 -37.54
CA PHE A 210 35.62 -36.97 -37.70
C PHE A 210 36.16 -37.34 -39.08
N ASN A 211 35.59 -36.76 -40.15
CA ASN A 211 36.08 -36.99 -41.51
C ASN A 211 37.53 -36.52 -41.69
N LYS A 212 37.90 -35.38 -41.11
CA LYS A 212 39.26 -34.83 -41.21
C LYS A 212 40.29 -35.67 -40.44
N LEU A 213 39.91 -36.22 -39.29
CA LEU A 213 40.74 -37.17 -38.53
C LEU A 213 40.90 -38.50 -39.28
N ASN A 214 39.84 -38.98 -39.92
CA ASN A 214 39.87 -40.26 -40.65
C ASN A 214 40.72 -40.19 -41.93
N VAL A 215 40.71 -39.06 -42.64
CA VAL A 215 41.60 -38.82 -43.80
C VAL A 215 43.07 -38.82 -43.37
N ASN A 216 43.41 -38.14 -42.28
CA ASN A 216 44.79 -38.12 -41.78
C ASN A 216 45.29 -39.50 -41.28
N LEU A 217 44.39 -40.37 -40.82
CA LEU A 217 44.73 -41.74 -40.36
C LEU A 217 44.98 -42.72 -41.51
N LEU A 218 44.39 -42.47 -42.68
CA LEU A 218 44.63 -43.25 -43.91
C LEU A 218 45.95 -42.85 -44.56
N ASP A 219 46.31 -41.57 -44.49
CA ASP A 219 47.60 -41.05 -45.00
C ASP A 219 48.82 -41.43 -44.14
N LEU A 220 48.62 -41.83 -42.87
CA LEU A 220 49.68 -42.29 -41.97
C LEU A 220 50.00 -43.80 -42.08
N ASN A 221 49.17 -44.57 -42.80
CA ASN A 221 49.31 -46.03 -42.97
C ASN A 221 49.62 -46.45 -44.43
N SER A 222 49.93 -45.50 -45.31
CA SER A 222 50.42 -45.73 -46.69
C SER A 222 51.89 -45.37 -46.81
#